data_AF-A0A539CZF4-F1
#
_entry.id   AF-A0A539CZF4-F1
#
_cell.length_a   1.000
_cell.length_b   1.000
_cell.length_c   1.000
_cell.angle_alpha   90.00
_cell.angle_beta   90.00
_cell.angle_gamma   90.00
#
_symmetry.space_group_name_H-M   'P 1'
#
loop_
_entity.id
_entity.type
_entity.pdbx_description
1 polymer ?
#
loop_
_entity_poly.entity_id
_entity_poly.type
_entity_poly.pdbx_seq_one_letter_code
_entity_poly.pdbx_strand_id
1 'polypeptide(L)'
;MPDQTVSQNITRQAAAVDRAAQGLLKGHGPLVVWFTGLSGAGKSTIADLVTRRLHGLGRHTMLLDGDNVRHGLSRDLGFSAADRAENIRRVAEAARLGVAEARDPKGLYKKARAGQLRDFTGLDSPYEAPEAPALRINTTQLSAEAAAAAIAKLVLERTAI
;
A
#
# COMPACT_ATOMS: atom_id res chain seq x y z
N MET A 1 26.60 15.58 5.88
CA MET A 1 27.25 14.29 6.18
C MET A 1 26.79 13.30 5.13
N PRO A 2 27.67 12.59 4.39
CA PRO A 2 27.21 11.60 3.44
C PRO A 2 26.57 10.43 4.19
N ASP A 3 25.32 10.17 3.84
CA ASP A 3 24.45 9.06 4.25
C ASP A 3 24.96 7.76 3.64
N GLN A 4 25.71 6.95 4.41
CA GLN A 4 26.13 5.61 3.98
C GLN A 4 26.30 4.65 5.17
N THR A 5 25.22 3.98 5.56
CA THR A 5 25.30 2.62 6.10
C THR A 5 24.37 1.72 5.29
N VAL A 6 24.71 1.53 4.01
CA VAL A 6 24.15 0.43 3.23
C VAL A 6 24.75 -0.85 3.79
N SER A 7 23.91 -1.75 4.33
CA SER A 7 24.38 -3.04 4.86
C SER A 7 25.12 -3.82 3.77
N GLN A 8 26.43 -4.01 3.97
CA GLN A 8 27.31 -4.63 2.96
C GLN A 8 27.24 -6.17 2.96
N ASN A 9 26.60 -6.77 3.97
CA ASN A 9 26.54 -8.22 4.17
C ASN A 9 25.10 -8.76 4.11
N ILE A 10 24.39 -8.48 3.02
CA ILE A 10 23.02 -8.97 2.81
C ILE A 10 22.98 -10.02 1.69
N THR A 11 22.50 -11.22 2.03
CA THR A 11 22.24 -12.28 1.07
C THR A 11 20.76 -12.61 1.10
N ARG A 12 20.13 -12.69 -0.08
CA ARG A 12 18.73 -13.12 -0.17
C ARG A 12 18.63 -14.60 0.17
N GLN A 13 17.76 -14.92 1.10
CA GLN A 13 17.44 -16.30 1.44
C GLN A 13 16.36 -16.81 0.48
N ALA A 14 16.58 -17.97 -0.13
CA ALA A 14 15.57 -18.59 -0.97
C ALA A 14 14.45 -19.18 -0.08
N ALA A 15 13.22 -18.75 -0.31
CA ALA A 15 12.06 -19.38 0.33
C ALA A 15 11.65 -20.64 -0.45
N ALA A 16 11.41 -21.74 0.27
CA ALA A 16 10.93 -22.99 -0.32
C ALA A 16 9.47 -22.90 -0.81
N VAL A 17 8.68 -21.95 -0.28
CA VAL A 17 7.28 -21.73 -0.65
C VAL A 17 7.17 -20.44 -1.45
N ASP A 18 6.75 -20.56 -2.70
CA ASP A 18 6.57 -19.41 -3.60
C ASP A 18 5.14 -18.82 -3.54
N ARG A 19 4.91 -17.77 -4.32
CA ARG A 19 3.61 -17.08 -4.33
C ARG A 19 2.49 -17.84 -5.02
N ALA A 20 2.81 -18.70 -5.97
CA ALA A 20 1.78 -19.52 -6.61
C ALA A 20 1.23 -20.51 -5.57
N ALA A 21 2.12 -21.16 -4.81
CA ALA A 21 1.74 -22.04 -3.70
C ALA A 21 0.92 -21.29 -2.63
N GLN A 22 1.36 -20.08 -2.23
CA GLN A 22 0.59 -19.27 -1.27
C GLN A 22 -0.77 -18.84 -1.82
N GLY A 23 -0.85 -18.49 -3.10
CA GLY A 23 -2.10 -18.08 -3.75
C GLY A 23 -3.09 -19.23 -3.84
N LEU A 24 -2.63 -20.43 -4.21
CA LEU A 24 -3.43 -21.65 -4.22
C LEU A 24 -3.96 -21.99 -2.82
N LEU A 25 -3.12 -21.90 -1.78
CA LEU A 25 -3.55 -22.15 -0.40
C LEU A 25 -4.64 -21.16 0.05
N LYS A 26 -4.55 -19.90 -0.36
CA LYS A 26 -5.52 -18.83 -0.02
C LYS A 26 -6.71 -18.77 -0.99
N GLY A 27 -6.68 -19.52 -2.09
CA GLY A 27 -7.69 -19.50 -3.14
C GLY A 27 -7.79 -18.18 -3.91
N HIS A 28 -6.75 -17.33 -3.88
CA HIS A 28 -6.67 -16.08 -4.64
C HIS A 28 -5.22 -15.57 -4.78
N GLY A 29 -4.98 -14.83 -5.86
CA GLY A 29 -3.70 -14.16 -6.13
C GLY A 29 -3.42 -12.99 -5.16
N PRO A 30 -2.15 -12.62 -4.98
CA PRO A 30 -1.76 -11.50 -4.13
C PRO A 30 -2.00 -10.14 -4.84
N LEU A 31 -2.54 -9.15 -4.11
CA LEU A 31 -2.76 -7.79 -4.62
C LEU A 31 -2.56 -6.75 -3.52
N VAL A 32 -1.87 -5.64 -3.83
CA VAL A 32 -1.89 -4.42 -3.00
C VAL A 32 -2.93 -3.47 -3.56
N VAL A 33 -3.85 -3.01 -2.71
CA VAL A 33 -4.76 -1.90 -3.00
C VAL A 33 -4.26 -0.67 -2.26
N TRP A 34 -3.78 0.33 -3.02
CA TRP A 34 -3.23 1.55 -2.45
C TRP A 34 -4.27 2.68 -2.48
N PHE A 35 -4.73 3.10 -1.30
CA PHE A 35 -5.63 4.24 -1.16
C PHE A 35 -4.81 5.52 -1.01
N THR A 36 -5.04 6.48 -1.91
CA THR A 36 -4.41 7.81 -1.87
C THR A 36 -5.47 8.89 -2.03
N GLY A 37 -5.28 10.01 -1.33
CA GLY A 37 -6.27 11.08 -1.24
C GLY A 37 -6.05 11.96 -0.01
N LEU A 38 -6.70 13.13 -0.01
CA LEU A 38 -6.63 14.10 1.08
C LEU A 38 -7.04 13.50 2.43
N SER A 39 -6.52 14.06 3.53
CA SER A 39 -7.04 13.76 4.87
C SER A 39 -8.54 14.06 4.91
N GLY A 40 -9.33 13.23 5.60
CA GLY A 40 -10.79 13.35 5.62
C GLY A 40 -11.54 12.87 4.37
N ALA A 41 -10.86 12.51 3.28
CA ALA A 41 -11.52 12.00 2.05
C ALA A 41 -12.14 10.58 2.19
N GLY A 42 -12.20 10.01 3.39
CA GLY A 42 -12.83 8.70 3.64
C GLY A 42 -11.97 7.47 3.35
N LYS A 43 -10.64 7.62 3.18
CA LYS A 43 -9.72 6.51 2.86
C LYS A 43 -9.81 5.34 3.85
N SER A 44 -9.60 5.59 5.15
CA SER A 44 -9.59 4.54 6.17
C SER A 44 -10.97 3.91 6.32
N THR A 45 -12.05 4.70 6.23
CA THR A 45 -13.44 4.20 6.25
C THR A 45 -13.71 3.23 5.09
N ILE A 46 -13.38 3.62 3.86
CA ILE A 46 -13.61 2.76 2.68
C ILE A 46 -12.70 1.53 2.74
N ALA A 47 -11.44 1.68 3.16
CA ALA A 47 -10.50 0.56 3.28
C ALA A 47 -10.96 -0.49 4.31
N ASP A 48 -11.50 -0.06 5.45
CA ASP A 48 -12.12 -0.95 6.44
C ASP A 48 -13.34 -1.69 5.85
N LEU A 49 -14.25 -0.98 5.18
CA LEU A 49 -15.42 -1.59 4.55
C LEU A 49 -15.04 -2.61 3.47
N VAL A 50 -14.04 -2.30 2.63
CA VAL A 50 -13.50 -3.25 1.64
C VAL A 50 -12.93 -4.49 2.35
N THR A 51 -12.16 -4.29 3.41
CA THR A 51 -11.54 -5.36 4.19
C THR A 51 -12.60 -6.29 4.78
N ARG A 52 -13.61 -5.74 5.45
CA ARG A 52 -14.74 -6.50 6.01
C ARG A 52 -15.50 -7.26 4.94
N ARG A 53 -15.77 -6.64 3.80
CA ARG A 53 -16.50 -7.27 2.70
C ARG A 53 -15.74 -8.45 2.11
N LEU A 54 -14.45 -8.29 1.82
CA LEU A 54 -13.60 -9.37 1.30
C LEU A 54 -13.43 -10.49 2.34
N HIS A 55 -13.25 -10.14 3.62
CA HIS A 55 -13.18 -11.12 4.70
C HIS A 55 -14.48 -11.94 4.81
N GLY A 56 -15.65 -11.29 4.71
CA GLY A 56 -16.95 -11.97 4.69
C GLY A 56 -17.14 -12.92 3.49
N LEU A 57 -16.34 -12.77 2.43
CA LEU A 57 -16.29 -13.66 1.28
C LEU A 57 -15.17 -14.73 1.40
N GLY A 58 -14.57 -14.88 2.59
CA GLY A 58 -13.49 -15.85 2.84
C GLY A 58 -12.15 -15.47 2.22
N ARG A 59 -11.95 -14.21 1.82
CA ARG A 59 -10.66 -13.76 1.25
C ARG A 59 -9.70 -13.30 2.34
N HIS A 60 -8.43 -13.67 2.21
CA HIS A 60 -7.40 -13.28 3.15
C HIS A 60 -6.97 -11.83 2.90
N THR A 61 -7.19 -10.96 3.89
CA THR A 61 -6.92 -9.52 3.79
C THR A 61 -6.07 -9.02 4.96
N MET A 62 -5.40 -7.89 4.74
CA MET A 62 -4.68 -7.16 5.78
C MET A 62 -4.79 -5.67 5.47
N LEU A 63 -5.14 -4.87 6.48
CA LEU A 63 -5.23 -3.42 6.37
C LEU A 63 -3.97 -2.78 6.98
N LEU A 64 -3.26 -1.98 6.17
CA LEU A 64 -2.14 -1.15 6.63
C LEU A 64 -2.58 0.31 6.62
N ASP A 65 -2.94 0.82 7.79
CA ASP A 65 -3.32 2.22 7.96
C ASP A 65 -2.09 3.06 8.35
N GLY A 66 -1.94 4.21 7.67
CA GLY A 66 -0.76 5.07 7.80
C GLY A 66 -0.58 5.68 9.19
N ASP A 67 -1.67 5.84 9.96
CA ASP A 67 -1.62 6.32 11.34
C ASP A 67 -1.37 5.17 12.30
N ASN A 68 -1.99 4.01 12.08
CA ASN A 68 -1.74 2.82 12.93
C ASN A 68 -0.26 2.39 12.92
N VAL A 69 0.40 2.51 11.77
CA VAL A 69 1.82 2.18 11.60
C VAL A 69 2.73 3.09 12.45
N ARG A 70 2.28 4.31 12.78
CA ARG A 70 3.01 5.24 13.65
C ARG A 70 3.02 4.83 15.12
N HIS A 71 2.18 3.89 15.54
CA HIS A 71 2.30 3.32 16.88
C HIS A 71 3.46 2.32 17.00
N GLY A 72 4.03 1.84 15.88
CA GLY A 72 5.08 0.84 15.85
C GLY A 72 6.19 1.17 14.85
N LEU A 73 6.06 0.65 13.62
CA LEU A 73 7.08 0.73 12.56
C LEU A 73 7.53 2.15 12.23
N SER A 74 6.67 3.16 12.45
CA SER A 74 6.96 4.58 12.17
C SER A 74 6.85 5.48 13.40
N ARG A 75 7.04 4.92 14.61
CA ARG A 75 6.91 5.68 15.88
C ARG A 75 7.96 6.78 16.08
N ASP A 76 9.08 6.66 15.39
CA ASP A 76 10.20 7.60 15.37
C ASP A 76 9.96 8.80 14.44
N LEU A 77 8.90 8.77 13.62
CA LEU A 77 8.65 9.79 12.60
C LEU A 77 7.66 10.85 13.10
N GLY A 78 8.04 12.12 12.93
CA GLY A 78 7.14 13.26 13.11
C GLY A 78 6.16 13.43 11.94
N PHE A 79 5.68 14.66 11.76
CA PHE A 79 4.76 15.03 10.68
C PHE A 79 5.37 16.00 9.67
N SER A 80 6.70 16.14 9.63
CA SER A 80 7.37 16.91 8.57
C SER A 80 7.13 16.28 7.19
N ALA A 81 7.40 17.02 6.11
CA ALA A 81 7.28 16.47 4.76
C ALA A 81 8.16 15.22 4.56
N ALA A 82 9.40 15.27 5.06
CA ALA A 82 10.33 14.15 5.01
C ALA A 82 9.82 12.94 5.82
N ASP A 83 9.31 13.16 7.03
CA ASP A 83 8.76 12.09 7.87
C ASP A 83 7.53 11.42 7.23
N ARG A 84 6.68 12.20 6.57
CA ARG A 84 5.52 11.65 5.85
C ARG A 84 5.95 10.79 4.66
N ALA A 85 6.93 11.26 3.89
CA ALA A 85 7.49 10.50 2.78
C ALA A 85 8.11 9.17 3.26
N GLU A 86 8.85 9.21 4.36
CA GLU A 86 9.45 8.01 4.96
C GLU A 86 8.37 7.07 5.51
N ASN A 87 7.32 7.59 6.14
CA ASN A 87 6.18 6.77 6.58
C ASN A 87 5.53 6.04 5.39
N ILE A 88 5.27 6.75 4.29
CA ILE A 88 4.72 6.16 3.06
C ILE A 88 5.65 5.07 2.52
N ARG A 89 6.97 5.32 2.49
CA ARG A 89 7.97 4.35 2.04
C ARG A 89 7.97 3.09 2.91
N ARG A 90 7.90 3.22 4.24
CA ARG A 90 7.83 2.09 5.19
C ARG A 90 6.55 1.29 5.02
N VAL A 91 5.40 1.94 4.86
CA VAL A 91 4.12 1.28 4.59
C VAL A 91 4.16 0.52 3.26
N ALA A 92 4.72 1.14 2.21
CA ALA A 92 4.87 0.50 0.90
C ALA A 92 5.79 -0.72 0.96
N GLU A 93 6.90 -0.64 1.71
CA GLU A 93 7.80 -1.77 1.89
C GLU A 93 7.16 -2.89 2.74
N ALA A 94 6.41 -2.54 3.79
CA ALA A 94 5.65 -3.51 4.58
C ALA A 94 4.58 -4.22 3.72
N ALA A 95 3.85 -3.47 2.89
CA ALA A 95 2.90 -4.03 1.92
C ALA A 95 3.62 -4.94 0.92
N ARG A 96 4.80 -4.53 0.43
CA ARG A 96 5.62 -5.36 -0.46
C ARG A 96 6.05 -6.65 0.21
N LEU A 97 6.48 -6.62 1.46
CA LEU A 97 6.90 -7.81 2.20
C LEU A 97 5.70 -8.71 2.53
N GLY A 98 4.52 -8.13 2.78
CA GLY A 98 3.28 -8.87 2.96
C GLY A 98 2.73 -9.50 1.67
N VAL A 99 3.03 -8.91 0.50
CA VAL A 99 2.51 -9.33 -0.82
C VAL A 99 3.59 -9.99 -1.72
N ALA A 100 4.87 -9.95 -1.35
CA ALA A 100 6.00 -10.50 -2.11
C ALA A 100 6.97 -11.25 -1.19
N GLU A 101 7.58 -12.33 -1.69
CA GLU A 101 8.81 -12.11 -2.44
C GLU A 101 8.75 -12.33 -3.97
N ALA A 102 9.47 -11.44 -4.69
CA ALA A 102 9.87 -11.41 -6.11
C ALA A 102 9.35 -10.24 -7.01
N ARG A 103 10.14 -9.17 -7.01
CA ARG A 103 10.47 -8.31 -8.17
C ARG A 103 9.34 -7.45 -8.76
N ASP A 104 9.37 -6.21 -8.29
CA ASP A 104 9.09 -4.94 -8.98
C ASP A 104 9.03 -5.00 -10.53
N PRO A 105 7.89 -5.33 -11.14
CA PRO A 105 7.75 -5.35 -12.60
C PRO A 105 7.68 -3.94 -13.19
N LYS A 106 7.55 -2.90 -12.35
CA LYS A 106 7.26 -1.51 -12.76
C LYS A 106 8.38 -0.51 -12.44
N GLY A 107 9.49 -0.96 -11.86
CA GLY A 107 10.64 -0.12 -11.52
C GLY A 107 10.36 0.96 -10.45
N LEU A 108 9.27 0.82 -9.70
CA LEU A 108 8.83 1.84 -8.73
C LEU A 108 9.77 1.90 -7.52
N TYR A 109 10.36 0.76 -7.13
CA TYR A 109 11.32 0.73 -6.03
C TYR A 109 12.71 1.26 -6.44
N LYS A 110 13.04 1.23 -7.74
CA LYS A 110 14.25 1.85 -8.26
C LYS A 110 14.14 3.39 -8.20
N LYS A 111 12.95 3.94 -8.47
CA LYS A 111 12.66 5.38 -8.36
C LYS A 111 12.62 5.88 -6.90
N ALA A 112 12.05 5.09 -5.99
CA ALA A 112 12.06 5.41 -4.56
C ALA A 112 13.46 5.38 -3.93
N ARG A 113 14.30 4.38 -4.27
CA ARG A 113 15.69 4.28 -3.77
C ARG A 113 16.67 5.26 -4.39
N ALA A 114 16.37 5.81 -5.57
CA ALA A 114 17.19 6.82 -6.22
C ALA A 114 16.92 8.25 -5.74
N GLY A 115 16.06 8.44 -4.71
CA GLY A 115 15.64 9.77 -4.27
C GLY A 115 14.88 10.56 -5.37
N GLN A 116 14.28 9.84 -6.33
CA GLN A 116 13.57 10.41 -7.48
C GLN A 116 12.07 10.58 -7.24
N LEU A 117 11.58 10.28 -6.03
CA LEU A 117 10.31 10.78 -5.54
C LEU A 117 10.60 12.06 -4.77
N ARG A 118 10.64 13.16 -5.52
CA ARG A 118 10.76 14.51 -4.97
C ARG A 118 9.37 15.11 -4.88
N ASP A 119 9.15 15.76 -3.74
CA ASP A 119 7.99 16.57 -3.39
C ASP A 119 6.67 15.79 -3.44
N PHE A 120 5.97 15.58 -2.32
CA PHE A 120 4.49 15.69 -2.25
C PHE A 120 3.90 15.40 -0.85
N THR A 121 2.72 15.95 -0.57
CA THR A 121 2.65 16.95 0.49
C THR A 121 1.25 17.12 1.20
N GLY A 122 1.10 17.88 2.33
CA GLY A 122 -0.23 18.04 3.00
C GLY A 122 -0.49 19.08 4.13
N LEU A 123 0.18 20.24 4.19
CA LEU A 123 -0.33 21.47 4.86
C LEU A 123 0.20 22.73 4.12
N ASP A 124 1.52 22.81 3.85
CA ASP A 124 2.19 23.85 3.02
C ASP A 124 2.62 23.36 1.63
N SER A 125 1.78 22.48 1.08
CA SER A 125 2.33 21.31 0.45
C SER A 125 1.12 20.63 -0.28
N PRO A 126 1.01 20.68 -1.63
CA PRO A 126 -0.15 20.17 -2.40
C PRO A 126 -0.37 18.64 -2.33
N TYR A 127 -1.55 18.11 -2.68
CA TYR A 127 -1.76 16.66 -2.88
C TYR A 127 -1.73 16.28 -4.37
N GLU A 128 -0.96 15.26 -4.75
CA GLU A 128 -0.76 14.87 -6.15
C GLU A 128 -1.69 13.71 -6.40
N ALA A 129 -2.79 14.00 -7.10
CA ALA A 129 -3.64 12.94 -7.56
C ALA A 129 -2.85 12.08 -8.56
N PRO A 130 -2.91 10.73 -8.45
CA PRO A 130 -2.29 9.89 -9.46
C PRO A 130 -2.91 10.18 -10.83
N GLU A 131 -2.05 10.30 -11.85
CA GLU A 131 -2.48 10.53 -13.25
C GLU A 131 -3.29 9.34 -13.79
N ALA A 132 -2.89 8.12 -13.41
CA ALA A 132 -3.48 6.87 -13.89
C ALA A 132 -3.86 5.91 -12.73
N PRO A 133 -4.88 6.24 -11.92
CA PRO A 133 -5.39 5.35 -10.89
C PRO A 133 -6.18 4.19 -11.51
N ALA A 134 -6.12 3.02 -10.89
CA ALA A 134 -6.95 1.88 -11.30
C ALA A 134 -8.45 2.15 -11.10
N LEU A 135 -8.80 3.01 -10.15
CA LEU A 135 -10.16 3.45 -9.88
C LEU A 135 -10.13 4.84 -9.23
N ARG A 136 -11.01 5.74 -9.68
CA ARG A 136 -11.28 7.04 -9.02
C ARG A 136 -12.59 6.93 -8.27
N ILE A 137 -12.59 7.28 -6.98
CA ILE A 137 -13.79 7.34 -6.15
C ILE A 137 -14.04 8.81 -5.81
N ASN A 138 -15.23 9.31 -6.17
CA ASN A 138 -15.70 10.60 -5.71
C ASN A 138 -16.63 10.41 -4.50
N THR A 139 -16.09 10.60 -3.30
CA THR A 139 -16.82 10.39 -2.04
C THR A 139 -17.89 11.44 -1.76
N THR A 140 -18.01 12.49 -2.57
CA THR A 140 -19.13 13.43 -2.49
C THR A 140 -20.36 12.96 -3.27
N GLN A 141 -20.20 11.95 -4.14
CA GLN A 141 -21.25 11.42 -5.02
C GLN A 141 -21.55 9.94 -4.75
N LEU A 142 -20.60 9.21 -4.16
CA LEU A 142 -20.73 7.80 -3.82
C LEU A 142 -20.70 7.62 -2.30
N SER A 143 -21.58 6.77 -1.79
CA SER A 143 -21.47 6.30 -0.41
C SER A 143 -20.22 5.44 -0.23
N ALA A 144 -19.75 5.35 1.02
CA ALA A 144 -18.58 4.53 1.35
C ALA A 144 -18.83 3.04 1.04
N GLU A 145 -20.06 2.56 1.24
CA GLU A 145 -20.48 1.19 0.94
C GLU A 145 -20.47 0.91 -0.56
N ALA A 146 -20.96 1.85 -1.38
CA ALA A 146 -20.94 1.71 -2.83
C ALA A 146 -19.51 1.71 -3.37
N ALA A 147 -18.65 2.61 -2.86
CA ALA A 147 -17.23 2.63 -3.19
C ALA A 147 -16.55 1.31 -2.79
N ALA A 148 -16.83 0.80 -1.59
CA ALA A 148 -16.28 -0.45 -1.10
C ALA A 148 -16.73 -1.65 -1.95
N ALA A 149 -17.99 -1.70 -2.37
CA ALA A 149 -18.50 -2.73 -3.26
C ALA A 149 -17.79 -2.71 -4.62
N ALA A 150 -17.58 -1.53 -5.21
CA ALA A 150 -16.88 -1.37 -6.49
C ALA A 150 -15.42 -1.82 -6.39
N ILE A 151 -14.73 -1.44 -5.31
CA ILE A 151 -13.33 -1.85 -5.07
C ILE A 151 -13.23 -3.36 -4.84
N ALA A 152 -14.11 -3.93 -4.01
CA ALA A 152 -14.11 -5.36 -3.74
C ALA A 152 -14.33 -6.19 -5.02
N LYS A 153 -15.24 -5.74 -5.90
CA LYS A 153 -15.43 -6.35 -7.22
C LYS A 153 -14.14 -6.35 -8.04
N LEU A 154 -13.48 -5.20 -8.15
CA LEU A 154 -12.22 -5.08 -8.88
C LEU A 154 -11.10 -5.95 -8.29
N VAL A 155 -11.04 -6.09 -6.95
CA VAL A 155 -10.08 -6.96 -6.28
C VAL A 155 -10.33 -8.42 -6.63
N LEU A 156 -11.58 -8.89 -6.55
CA LEU A 156 -11.94 -10.26 -6.88
C LEU A 156 -11.60 -10.61 -8.34
N GLU A 157 -11.90 -9.70 -9.28
CA GLU A 157 -11.56 -9.87 -10.70
C GLU A 157 -10.06 -9.98 -10.93
N ARG A 158 -9.25 -9.19 -10.20
CA ARG A 158 -7.79 -9.15 -10.37
C ARG A 158 -7.02 -10.22 -9.60
N THR A 159 -7.70 -10.95 -8.72
CA THR A 159 -7.08 -11.96 -7.85
C THR A 159 -7.63 -13.36 -8.08
N ALA A 160 -8.49 -13.56 -9.09
CA ALA A 160 -8.87 -14.88 -9.53
C ALA A 160 -7.62 -15.68 -9.95
N ILE A 161 -7.56 -16.94 -9.52
CA ILE A 161 -6.58 -17.95 -9.95
C ILE A 161 -7.33 -18.98 -10.79
#